data_AF-A0A131YCB2-F1
#
_entry.id   AF-A0A131YCB2-F1
#
_cell.length_a   1.000
_cell.length_b   1.000
_cell.length_c   1.000
_cell.angle_alpha   90.00
_cell.angle_beta   90.00
_cell.angle_gamma   90.00
#
_symmetry.space_group_name_H-M   'P 1'
#
loop_
_entity.id
_entity.type
_entity.pdbx_description
1 polymer ?
#
loop_
_entity_poly.entity_id
_entity_poly.type
_entity_poly.pdbx_seq_one_letter_code
_entity_poly.pdbx_strand_id
1 'polypeptide(L)' 'MLTESLLKVFVYISTFVPRTMRLHTKCRGATYPGTNVQRLNVPDDKVPWTVRWPDYKPPEYSIPGLSPKPWADPELGYK' A
#
# COMPACT_ATOMS: atom_id res chain seq x y z
N MET A 1 -20.74 25.35 39.50
CA MET A 1 -19.96 24.09 39.41
C MET A 1 -20.20 23.44 38.04
N LEU A 2 -19.63 23.99 36.97
CA LEU A 2 -19.75 23.45 35.60
C LEU A 2 -18.38 23.46 34.88
N THR A 3 -17.30 23.17 35.61
CA THR A 3 -15.93 23.35 35.08
C THR A 3 -15.22 22.03 34.78
N GLU A 4 -15.59 20.93 35.45
CA GLU A 4 -14.88 19.65 35.34
C GLU A 4 -15.38 18.74 34.19
N SER A 5 -16.67 18.83 33.84
CA SER A 5 -17.30 17.93 32.87
C SER A 5 -16.96 18.29 31.43
N LEU A 6 -16.93 19.58 31.11
CA LEU A 6 -16.60 20.08 29.76
C LEU A 6 -15.09 19.93 29.45
N LEU A 7 -14.23 20.06 30.46
CA LEU A 7 -12.78 19.87 30.29
C LEU A 7 -12.43 18.41 29.95
N LYS A 8 -13.13 17.44 30.54
CA LYS A 8 -12.97 16.00 30.24
C LYS A 8 -13.40 15.65 28.82
N VAL A 9 -14.47 16.28 28.31
CA VAL A 9 -14.91 16.14 26.92
C VAL A 9 -13.84 16.67 25.95
N PHE A 10 -13.23 17.81 26.26
CA PHE A 10 -12.19 18.42 25.41
C PHE A 10 -10.89 17.58 25.37
N VAL A 11 -10.50 16.97 26.49
CA VAL A 11 -9.32 16.08 26.56
C VAL A 11 -9.58 14.75 25.83
N TYR A 12 -10.80 14.21 25.91
CA TYR A 12 -11.17 12.94 25.25
C TYR A 12 -11.11 13.02 23.72
N ILE A 13 -11.44 14.17 23.14
CA ILE A 13 -11.41 14.36 21.68
C ILE A 13 -9.97 14.55 21.17
N SER A 14 -9.05 15.04 22.01
CA SER A 14 -7.65 15.32 21.67
C SER A 14 -6.77 14.06 21.55
N THR A 15 -7.12 12.96 22.23
CA THR A 15 -6.32 11.72 22.22
C THR A 15 -6.65 10.79 21.04
N PHE A 16 -7.70 11.08 20.28
CA PHE A 16 -8.09 10.32 19.09
C PHE A 16 -7.50 10.92 17.81
N VAL A 17 -6.19 11.19 17.80
CA VAL A 17 -5.46 11.33 16.54
C VAL A 17 -5.19 9.90 16.06
N PRO A 18 -5.88 9.38 15.02
CA PRO A 18 -5.57 8.07 14.50
C PRO A 18 -4.09 8.07 14.09
N ARG A 19 -3.31 7.12 14.62
CA ARG A 19 -1.95 6.87 14.13
C ARG A 19 -2.08 6.51 12.66
N THR A 20 -1.78 7.46 11.77
CA THR A 20 -1.62 7.16 10.36
C THR A 20 -0.40 6.25 10.24
N MET A 21 -0.65 4.97 9.96
CA MET A 21 0.41 4.05 9.54
C MET A 21 1.14 4.71 8.38
N ARG A 22 2.48 4.82 8.44
CA ARG A 22 3.25 5.31 7.28
C ARG A 22 3.18 4.23 6.20
N LEU A 23 2.25 4.38 5.27
CA LEU A 23 2.07 3.45 4.16
C LEU A 23 3.08 3.75 3.04
N HIS A 24 3.48 2.71 2.30
CA HIS A 24 4.39 2.82 1.16
C HIS A 24 3.65 3.41 -0.06
N THR A 25 3.52 4.73 -0.12
CA THR A 25 2.77 5.41 -1.19
C THR A 25 3.49 5.37 -2.55
N LYS A 26 4.82 5.50 -2.57
CA LYS A 26 5.62 5.48 -3.82
C LYS A 26 5.43 4.19 -4.63
N CYS A 27 5.38 3.04 -3.94
CA CYS A 27 5.27 1.72 -4.60
C CYS A 27 3.84 1.39 -5.06
N ARG A 28 2.84 2.17 -4.65
CA ARG A 28 1.42 2.03 -5.02
C ARG A 28 0.95 3.12 -5.99
N GLY A 29 1.88 3.90 -6.55
CA GLY A 29 1.57 4.88 -7.58
C GLY A 29 0.92 4.24 -8.81
N ALA A 30 0.18 5.01 -9.60
CA ALA A 30 -0.70 4.48 -10.64
C ALA A 30 0.03 3.72 -11.76
N THR A 31 1.23 4.14 -12.16
CA THR A 31 1.91 3.61 -13.37
C THR A 31 3.30 3.06 -13.01
N TYR A 32 3.70 1.96 -13.66
CA TYR A 32 5.09 1.49 -13.55
C TYR A 32 6.05 2.49 -14.24
N PRO A 33 7.19 2.82 -13.61
CA PRO A 33 8.14 3.78 -14.18
C PRO A 33 8.57 3.40 -15.60
N GLY A 34 8.53 4.36 -16.54
CA GLY A 34 8.96 4.15 -17.92
C GLY A 34 8.01 3.33 -18.79
N THR A 35 6.75 3.15 -18.37
CA THR A 35 5.75 2.34 -19.08
C THR A 35 4.38 3.03 -19.07
N ASN A 36 3.42 2.49 -19.82
CA ASN A 36 2.00 2.84 -19.72
C ASN A 36 1.20 1.80 -18.90
N VAL A 37 1.88 0.88 -18.21
CA VAL A 37 1.23 -0.21 -17.46
C VAL A 37 0.76 0.32 -16.11
N GLN A 38 -0.54 0.17 -15.85
CA GLN A 38 -1.15 0.62 -14.61
C GLN A 38 -1.05 -0.46 -13.52
N ARG A 39 -0.76 -0.05 -12.28
CA ARG A 39 -0.86 -0.91 -11.11
C ARG A 39 -2.32 -1.06 -10.70
N LEU A 40 -2.64 -2.15 -10.01
CA LEU A 40 -3.90 -2.24 -9.27
C LEU A 40 -3.90 -1.19 -8.16
N ASN A 41 -4.96 -0.37 -8.08
CA ASN A 41 -5.13 0.54 -6.96
C ASN A 41 -5.36 -0.28 -5.68
N VAL A 42 -4.50 -0.08 -4.67
CA VAL A 42 -4.58 -0.78 -3.38
C VAL A 42 -5.02 0.21 -2.31
N PRO A 43 -6.27 0.12 -1.81
CA PRO A 43 -6.75 0.92 -0.70
C PRO A 43 -5.88 0.77 0.56
N ASP A 44 -5.79 1.82 1.36
CA ASP A 44 -4.92 1.88 2.53
C ASP A 44 -5.23 0.79 3.58
N ASP A 45 -6.52 0.43 3.74
CA ASP A 45 -7.00 -0.64 4.63
C ASP A 45 -6.69 -2.05 4.10
N LYS A 46 -6.29 -2.17 2.83
CA LYS A 46 -5.92 -3.42 2.16
C LYS A 46 -4.41 -3.59 1.96
N VAL A 47 -3.62 -2.63 2.42
CA VAL A 47 -2.15 -2.72 2.37
C VAL A 47 -1.57 -3.87 3.21
N PRO A 48 -2.05 -4.15 4.43
CA PRO A 48 -1.52 -5.25 5.21
C PRO A 48 -1.90 -6.61 4.60
N TRP A 49 -0.91 -7.47 4.36
CA TRP A 49 -1.12 -8.83 3.83
C TRP A 49 -2.00 -9.72 4.71
N THR A 50 -2.12 -9.41 6.01
CA THR A 50 -3.01 -10.10 6.95
C THR A 50 -4.50 -9.84 6.66
N VAL A 51 -4.83 -8.80 5.89
CA VAL A 51 -6.20 -8.49 5.52
C VAL A 51 -6.60 -9.34 4.32
N ARG A 52 -7.65 -10.14 4.49
CA ARG A 52 -8.21 -10.94 3.41
C ARG A 52 -8.74 -10.03 2.30
N TRP A 53 -8.26 -10.25 1.08
CA TRP A 53 -8.73 -9.55 -0.11
C TRP A 53 -8.80 -10.50 -1.31
N PRO A 54 -9.92 -11.24 -1.48
CA PRO A 54 -10.07 -12.24 -2.55
C PRO A 54 -10.01 -11.66 -3.96
N ASP A 55 -10.36 -10.38 -4.10
CA ASP A 55 -10.36 -9.66 -5.37
C ASP A 55 -9.01 -9.02 -5.70
N TYR A 56 -7.96 -9.27 -4.89
CA TYR A 56 -6.61 -8.81 -5.19
C TYR A 56 -6.06 -9.54 -6.42
N LYS A 57 -6.17 -8.89 -7.58
CA LYS A 57 -5.76 -9.40 -8.88
C LYS A 57 -4.89 -8.37 -9.59
N PRO A 58 -3.65 -8.14 -9.12
CA PRO A 58 -2.74 -7.22 -9.79
C PRO A 58 -2.38 -7.73 -11.19
N PRO A 59 -2.12 -6.84 -12.15
CA PRO A 59 -1.60 -7.25 -13.45
C PRO A 59 -0.21 -7.87 -13.29
N GLU A 60 0.02 -8.99 -13.95
CA GLU A 60 1.34 -9.59 -14.07
C GLU A 60 2.17 -8.76 -15.06
N TYR A 61 3.33 -8.28 -14.61
CA TYR A 61 4.18 -7.44 -15.43
C TYR A 61 5.66 -7.57 -15.04
N SER A 62 6.47 -7.95 -16.02
CA SER A 62 7.93 -7.89 -16.01
C SER A 62 8.38 -7.06 -17.21
N ILE A 63 9.47 -6.29 -17.06
CA ILE A 63 9.99 -5.48 -18.17
C ILE A 63 10.47 -6.40 -19.29
N PRO A 64 10.06 -6.17 -20.56
CA PRO A 64 10.55 -6.98 -21.68
C PRO A 64 12.08 -6.92 -21.79
N GLY A 65 12.69 -8.08 -22.08
CA GLY A 65 14.14 -8.17 -22.31
C GLY A 65 15.00 -8.27 -21.05
N LEU A 66 14.41 -8.66 -19.90
CA LEU A 66 15.16 -9.06 -18.70
C LEU A 66 15.98 -10.33 -18.92
N SER A 67 15.47 -11.31 -19.68
CA SER A 67 16.26 -12.47 -20.10
C SER A 67 16.97 -12.19 -21.44
N PRO A 68 18.27 -12.50 -21.60
CA PRO A 68 19.18 -13.19 -20.68
C PRO A 68 20.17 -12.21 -19.99
N LYS A 69 19.70 -11.12 -19.39
CA LYS A 69 20.61 -10.13 -18.80
C LYS A 69 21.39 -10.77 -17.63
N PRO A 70 22.72 -10.59 -17.53
CA PRO A 70 23.54 -11.26 -16.51
C PRO A 70 23.27 -10.78 -15.07
N TRP A 71 22.53 -9.68 -14.93
CA TRP A 71 22.13 -9.09 -13.64
C TRP A 71 20.67 -9.39 -13.28
N ALA A 72 19.94 -10.09 -14.14
CA ALA A 72 18.55 -10.46 -13.92
C ALA A 72 18.46 -11.97 -13.64
N ASP A 73 17.58 -12.34 -12.71
CA ASP A 73 17.28 -13.74 -12.48
C ASP A 73 16.51 -14.34 -13.67
N PRO A 74 16.61 -15.67 -13.89
CA PRO A 74 15.75 -16.37 -14.84
C PRO A 74 14.27 -16.28 -14.47
N GLU A 75 13.41 -16.43 -15.47
CA GLU A 75 11.96 -16.54 -15.23
C GLU A 75 11.63 -17.75 -14.34
N LEU A 76 10.65 -17.59 -13.45
CA LEU A 76 10.21 -18.67 -12.58
C LEU A 76 9.65 -19.83 -13.41
N GLY A 77 10.15 -21.05 -13.16
CA GLY A 77 9.75 -22.23 -13.92
C GLY A 77 10.53 -22.46 -15.22
N TYR A 78 11.52 -21.63 -15.51
CA TYR A 78 12.55 -21.96 -16.51
C TYR A 78 13.30 -23.22 -16.05
N LYS A 79 13.27 -24.28 -16.87
CA LYS A 79 13.94 -25.57 -16.62
C LYS A 79 15.30 -25.62 -17.27
#